data_AF-A0A8C7AAJ0-F1
#
_entry.id   AF-A0A8C7AAJ0-F1
#
_cell.length_a   1.000
_cell.length_b   1.000
_cell.length_c   1.000
_cell.angle_alpha   90.00
_cell.angle_beta   90.00
_cell.angle_gamma   90.00
#
_symmetry.space_group_name_H-M   'P 1'
#
loop_
_entity.id
_entity.type
_entity.pdbx_description
1 polymer ?
#
loop_
_entity_poly.entity_id
_entity_poly.type
_entity_poly.pdbx_seq_one_letter_code
_entity_poly.pdbx_strand_id
1 'polypeptide(L)'
;TMQVPQILLAILVSLMALTYQEKRKTFLSVKEVPPSECYVAATTQYVINDFNEKSDDKSFQIMRVLKVQKQQIECFYSVFVVPWFEKYRILNKNCTNG
;
A
#
# COMPACT_ATOMS: atom_id res chain seq x y z
N THR A 1 -42.96 25.91 -13.92
CA THR A 1 -43.23 24.49 -13.61
C THR A 1 -42.06 23.64 -14.07
N MET A 2 -41.01 23.45 -13.25
CA MET A 2 -39.97 22.39 -13.36
C MET A 2 -38.86 22.67 -12.33
N GLN A 3 -39.14 22.55 -11.02
CA GLN A 3 -38.10 22.66 -9.97
C GLN A 3 -37.81 21.31 -9.31
N VAL A 4 -38.84 20.49 -9.10
CA VAL A 4 -38.71 19.13 -8.51
C VAL A 4 -37.73 18.22 -9.27
N PRO A 5 -37.74 18.16 -10.62
CA PRO A 5 -36.82 17.28 -11.36
C PRO A 5 -35.35 17.70 -11.23
N GLN A 6 -35.09 19.00 -11.18
CA GLN A 6 -33.73 19.55 -11.12
C GLN A 6 -33.10 19.33 -9.74
N ILE A 7 -33.88 19.46 -8.67
CA ILE A 7 -33.42 19.22 -7.30
C ILE A 7 -33.06 17.74 -7.11
N LEU A 8 -33.90 16.83 -7.60
CA LEU A 8 -33.64 15.38 -7.57
C LEU A 8 -32.36 15.01 -8.32
N LEU A 9 -32.13 15.59 -9.50
CA LEU A 9 -30.89 15.39 -10.26
C LEU A 9 -29.66 15.90 -9.49
N ALA A 10 -29.75 17.08 -8.87
CA ALA A 10 -28.65 17.63 -8.08
C ALA A 10 -28.29 16.74 -6.88
N ILE A 11 -29.30 16.18 -6.20
CA ILE A 11 -29.12 15.23 -5.09
C ILE A 11 -28.46 13.93 -5.58
N LEU A 12 -28.93 13.37 -6.70
CA LEU A 12 -28.33 12.16 -7.28
C LEU A 12 -26.86 12.39 -7.69
N VAL A 13 -26.56 13.51 -8.34
CA VAL A 13 -25.20 13.87 -8.75
C VAL A 13 -24.28 14.05 -7.53
N SER A 14 -24.76 14.71 -6.47
CA SER A 14 -23.97 14.90 -5.26
C SER A 14 -23.74 13.58 -4.50
N LEU A 15 -24.73 12.69 -4.41
CA LEU A 15 -24.55 11.33 -3.85
C LEU A 15 -23.56 10.49 -4.67
N MET A 16 -23.65 10.56 -6.00
CA MET A 16 -22.70 9.90 -6.89
C MET A 16 -21.28 10.45 -6.70
N ALA A 17 -21.13 11.77 -6.54
CA ALA A 17 -19.83 12.39 -6.27
C ALA A 17 -19.26 11.97 -4.89
N LEU A 18 -20.09 11.94 -3.84
CA LEU A 18 -19.70 11.49 -2.50
C LEU A 18 -19.22 10.03 -2.50
N THR A 19 -20.00 9.13 -3.10
CA THR A 19 -19.64 7.70 -3.20
C THR A 19 -18.44 7.45 -4.12
N TYR A 20 -18.25 8.26 -5.16
CA TYR A 20 -17.05 8.23 -6.00
C TYR A 20 -15.81 8.71 -5.24
N GLN A 21 -15.93 9.76 -4.41
CA GLN A 21 -14.85 10.26 -3.56
C GLN A 21 -14.42 9.21 -2.52
N GLU A 22 -15.37 8.52 -1.87
CA GLU A 22 -15.03 7.43 -0.95
C GLU A 22 -14.32 6.26 -1.65
N LYS A 23 -14.77 5.88 -2.85
CA LYS A 23 -14.08 4.84 -3.65
C LYS A 23 -12.67 5.24 -4.08
N ARG A 24 -12.39 6.55 -4.25
CA ARG A 24 -11.05 7.06 -4.57
C ARG A 24 -10.17 7.30 -3.34
N LYS A 25 -10.73 7.41 -2.14
CA LYS A 25 -10.00 7.66 -0.88
C LYS A 25 -9.30 6.41 -0.31
N THR A 26 -8.86 5.48 -1.16
CA THR A 26 -7.70 4.65 -0.80
C THR A 26 -6.44 5.49 -0.99
N PHE A 27 -6.30 6.58 -0.22
CA PHE A 27 -5.00 7.25 -0.10
C PHE A 27 -4.07 6.23 0.56
N LEU A 28 -3.25 5.57 -0.26
CA LEU A 28 -2.15 4.77 0.20
C LEU A 28 -1.26 5.68 1.06
N SER A 29 -1.10 5.34 2.33
CA SER A 29 -0.14 6.04 3.18
C SER A 29 1.24 5.72 2.65
N VAL A 30 1.96 6.74 2.18
CA VAL A 30 3.33 6.61 1.67
C VAL A 30 4.23 7.43 2.57
N LYS A 31 5.20 6.77 3.20
CA LYS A 31 6.19 7.43 4.06
C LYS A 31 7.57 7.31 3.45
N GLU A 32 8.33 8.39 3.61
CA GLU A 32 9.75 8.39 3.27
C GLU A 32 10.52 7.66 4.37
N VAL A 33 11.46 6.81 3.96
CA VAL A 33 12.26 5.98 4.87
C VAL A 33 13.74 6.14 4.55
N PRO A 34 14.64 5.99 5.53
CA PRO A 34 16.06 6.20 5.29
C PRO A 34 16.64 5.07 4.41
N PRO A 35 17.59 5.38 3.50
CA PRO A 35 18.24 4.36 2.67
C PRO A 35 19.08 3.34 3.45
N SER A 36 19.40 3.63 4.71
CA SER A 36 20.17 2.75 5.61
C SER A 36 19.36 1.57 6.16
N GLU A 37 18.04 1.54 5.93
CA GLU A 37 17.19 0.42 6.34
C GLU A 37 17.65 -0.90 5.69
N CYS A 38 17.73 -1.97 6.47
CA CYS A 38 18.25 -3.26 6.00
C CYS A 38 17.49 -3.80 4.78
N TYR A 39 16.16 -3.63 4.75
CA TYR A 39 15.34 -4.07 3.61
C TYR A 39 15.61 -3.26 2.34
N VAL A 40 16.02 -2.00 2.47
CA VAL A 40 16.43 -1.18 1.32
C VAL A 40 17.73 -1.73 0.76
N ALA A 41 18.73 -1.95 1.61
CA ALA A 41 20.01 -2.52 1.19
C ALA A 41 19.84 -3.89 0.51
N ALA A 42 19.04 -4.79 1.10
CA ALA A 42 18.74 -6.09 0.52
C ALA A 42 18.02 -5.97 -0.84
N THR A 43 17.07 -5.05 -0.97
CA THR A 43 16.37 -4.80 -2.23
C THR A 43 17.29 -4.23 -3.29
N THR A 44 18.17 -3.28 -2.93
CA THR A 44 19.16 -2.72 -3.85
C THR A 44 20.11 -3.80 -4.35
N GLN A 45 20.60 -4.68 -3.46
CA GLN A 45 21.47 -5.79 -3.87
C GLN A 45 20.74 -6.78 -4.77
N TYR A 46 19.49 -7.12 -4.46
CA TYR A 46 18.66 -7.98 -5.31
C TYR A 46 18.52 -7.40 -6.73
N VAL A 47 18.18 -6.12 -6.87
CA VAL A 47 18.02 -5.47 -8.18
C VAL A 47 19.32 -5.46 -8.97
N ILE A 48 20.45 -5.20 -8.32
CA ILE A 48 21.77 -5.25 -8.97
C ILE A 48 22.05 -6.64 -9.51
N ASN A 49 21.83 -7.68 -8.69
CA ASN A 49 22.09 -9.07 -9.08
C ASN A 49 21.15 -9.51 -10.22
N ASP A 50 19.86 -9.23 -10.09
CA ASP A 50 18.84 -9.58 -11.09
C ASP A 50 19.13 -8.93 -12.45
N PHE A 51 19.58 -7.67 -12.43
CA PHE A 51 19.97 -6.97 -13.65
C PHE A 51 21.23 -7.58 -14.28
N ASN A 52 22.30 -7.77 -13.49
CA ASN A 52 23.57 -8.31 -14.01
C ASN A 52 23.45 -9.76 -14.49
N GLU A 53 22.49 -10.54 -13.99
CA GLU A 53 22.19 -11.88 -14.47
C GLU A 53 21.49 -11.86 -15.84
N LYS A 54 20.57 -10.92 -16.05
CA LYS A 54 19.70 -10.88 -17.25
C LYS A 54 20.22 -9.99 -18.37
N SER A 55 21.04 -9.00 -18.03
CA SER A 55 21.61 -8.04 -18.96
C SER A 55 22.91 -8.56 -19.56
N ASP A 56 23.23 -8.13 -20.78
CA ASP A 56 24.56 -8.34 -21.36
C ASP A 56 25.61 -7.45 -20.68
N ASP A 57 25.18 -6.30 -20.11
CA ASP A 57 26.01 -5.49 -19.22
C ASP A 57 26.05 -6.11 -17.82
N LYS A 58 27.17 -6.77 -17.52
CA LYS A 58 27.41 -7.50 -16.26
C LYS A 58 27.99 -6.62 -15.14
N SER A 59 28.12 -5.32 -15.37
CA SER A 59 28.85 -4.39 -14.47
C SER A 59 27.96 -3.31 -13.87
N PHE A 60 26.65 -3.45 -13.98
CA PHE A 60 25.72 -2.49 -13.41
C PHE A 60 25.86 -2.39 -11.90
N GLN A 61 25.88 -1.16 -11.39
CA GLN A 61 25.94 -0.86 -9.98
C GLN A 61 25.14 0.40 -9.63
N ILE A 62 24.40 0.33 -8.53
CA ILE A 62 23.71 1.50 -7.96
C ILE A 62 24.67 2.20 -7.00
N MET A 63 25.14 3.37 -7.39
CA MET A 63 26.08 4.17 -6.59
C MET A 63 25.40 4.87 -5.41
N ARG A 64 24.16 5.35 -5.60
CA ARG A 64 23.44 6.12 -4.57
C ARG A 64 21.93 5.99 -4.71
N VAL A 65 21.27 5.66 -3.61
CA VAL A 65 19.82 5.74 -3.48
C VAL A 65 19.46 7.13 -2.95
N LEU A 66 18.66 7.89 -3.73
CA LEU A 66 18.30 9.26 -3.39
C LEU A 66 17.08 9.36 -2.49
N LYS A 67 16.07 8.53 -2.76
CA LYS A 67 14.79 8.56 -2.05
C LYS A 67 14.21 7.16 -1.96
N VAL A 68 13.70 6.82 -0.79
CA VAL A 68 12.95 5.58 -0.59
C VAL A 68 11.58 5.92 -0.04
N GLN A 69 10.56 5.39 -0.69
CA GLN A 69 9.19 5.51 -0.25
C GLN A 69 8.63 4.13 0.04
N LYS A 70 7.95 4.00 1.17
CA LYS A 70 7.29 2.77 1.58
C LYS A 70 5.81 3.05 1.79
N GLN A 71 4.98 2.20 1.21
CA GLN A 71 3.57 2.17 1.54
C GLN A 71 3.40 1.60 2.96
N GLN A 72 2.78 2.37 3.85
CA GLN A 72 2.41 1.94 5.19
C GLN A 72 0.97 1.45 5.22
N ILE A 73 0.81 0.23 5.72
CA ILE A 73 -0.49 -0.38 5.99
C ILE A 73 -0.44 -0.80 7.45
N GLU A 74 -1.42 -0.35 8.22
CA GLU A 74 -1.59 -0.78 9.61
C GLU A 74 -2.64 -1.87 9.65
N CYS A 75 -2.31 -3.00 10.26
CA CYS A 75 -3.21 -4.14 10.33
C CYS A 75 -3.35 -4.61 11.78
N PHE A 76 -4.60 -4.72 12.22
CA PHE A 76 -4.99 -5.29 13.49
C PHE A 76 -5.47 -6.72 13.26
N TYR A 77 -4.83 -7.67 13.94
CA TYR A 77 -5.16 -9.09 13.86
C TYR A 77 -5.76 -9.54 15.20
N SER A 78 -6.85 -10.28 15.13
CA SER A 78 -7.32 -11.09 16.25
C SER A 78 -6.90 -12.53 15.99
N VAL A 79 -6.21 -13.15 16.95
CA VAL A 79 -5.58 -14.46 16.77
C VAL A 79 -5.96 -15.36 17.94
N PHE A 80 -6.38 -16.57 17.64
CA PHE A 80 -6.55 -17.65 18.61
C PHE A 80 -5.27 -18.48 18.67
N VAL A 81 -4.81 -18.80 19.88
CA VAL A 81 -3.58 -19.55 20.12
C VAL A 81 -3.81 -20.66 21.14
N VAL A 82 -3.27 -21.85 20.85
CA VAL A 82 -3.16 -22.98 21.77
C VAL A 82 -1.68 -23.28 21.97
N PRO A 83 -1.02 -22.63 22.95
CA PRO A 83 0.44 -22.60 23.05
C PRO A 83 1.08 -23.98 23.22
N TRP A 84 0.47 -24.84 24.04
CA TRP A 84 0.97 -26.19 24.34
C TRP A 84 1.07 -27.13 23.14
N PHE A 85 0.39 -26.79 22.04
CA PHE A 85 0.44 -27.55 20.80
C PHE A 85 0.98 -26.71 19.63
N GLU A 86 1.47 -25.50 19.91
CA GLU A 86 1.95 -24.54 18.91
C GLU A 86 0.92 -24.26 17.79
N LYS A 87 -0.37 -24.38 18.09
CA LYS A 87 -1.45 -24.14 17.12
C LYS A 87 -1.90 -22.69 17.21
N TYR A 88 -2.01 -22.03 16.06
CA TYR A 88 -2.55 -20.68 15.96
C TYR A 88 -3.54 -20.56 14.80
N ARG A 89 -4.50 -19.64 14.93
CA ARG A 89 -5.51 -19.34 13.91
C ARG A 89 -5.83 -17.86 13.92
N ILE A 90 -5.73 -17.20 12.77
CA ILE A 90 -6.22 -15.82 12.62
C ILE A 90 -7.75 -15.87 12.60
N LEU A 91 -8.38 -15.15 13.52
CA LEU A 91 -9.84 -15.04 13.62
C LEU A 91 -10.36 -13.84 12.82
N ASN A 92 -9.66 -12.71 12.89
CA ASN A 92 -10.02 -11.50 12.17
C ASN A 92 -8.77 -10.73 11.74
N LYS A 93 -8.89 -10.00 10.64
CA LYS A 93 -7.86 -9.09 10.11
C LYS A 93 -8.56 -7.82 9.64
N ASN A 94 -8.21 -6.69 10.25
CA ASN A 94 -8.62 -5.37 9.78
C ASN A 94 -7.36 -4.58 9.39
N CYS A 95 -7.32 -4.04 8.18
CA CYS A 95 -6.20 -3.23 7.71
C CYS A 95 -6.69 -1.86 7.25
N THR A 96 -5.97 -0.84 7.64
CA THR A 96 -6.17 0.55 7.21
C THR A 96 -4.91 1.06 6.51
N ASN A 97 -5.10 1.95 5.55
CA ASN A 97 -3.99 2.78 5.09
C ASN A 97 -3.61 3.68 6.27
N GLY A 98 -2.33 3.66 6.68
CA GLY A 98 -1.88 4.34 7.90
C GLY A 98 -1.56 5.82 7.73
#